data_AF-A0A954CK39-F1
#
_entry.id   AF-A0A954CK39-F1
#
_cell.length_a   1.000
_cell.length_b   1.000
_cell.length_c   1.000
_cell.angle_alpha   90.00
_cell.angle_beta   90.00
_cell.angle_gamma   90.00
#
_symmetry.space_group_name_H-M   'P 1'
#
loop_
_entity.id
_entity.type
_entity.pdbx_description
1 polymer ?
#
loop_
_entity_poly.entity_id
_entity_poly.type
_entity_poly.pdbx_seq_one_letter_code
_entity_poly.pdbx_strand_id
1 'polypeptide(L)'
;MRNFAPALLDTQRYTLPMPTTPSFAFLTRALPAAVSIVALSADEALVAKLFSRLPKAIDSPTFVEMHEVDQGMLNRIDEVSWLFTPHGGLGVLNALRNRLVLMGLVETLTARASTSADWKNEILAALPHAASPFRAAALLRAYHAEDRPEELDALLEQAVALPLVMLCGAPNAGKSTLFNALASDREVIVSNLAGTTRDVVTGRVEIEDGDAFLLADSPGLRLDASSAGEAAGIALSQELRQKADLIVWVSADDEDGKPLWADLLVRSKTDQRGGDGVSAISGLGLNEFRREVAQILRKESAFDLGLSDEKHIFREKK
;
A
#
# COMPACT_ATOMS: atom_id res chain seq x y z
N MET A 1 16.38 -31.93 31.66
CA MET A 1 15.27 -32.90 31.49
C MET A 1 13.97 -32.29 32.01
N ARG A 2 13.06 -31.93 31.10
CA ARG A 2 11.60 -32.06 31.29
C ARG A 2 10.97 -31.89 29.91
N ASN A 3 10.50 -33.03 29.39
CA ASN A 3 9.68 -33.14 28.19
C ASN A 3 8.36 -32.39 28.40
N PHE A 4 7.91 -31.69 27.36
CA PHE A 4 6.48 -31.44 27.15
C PHE A 4 6.14 -31.94 25.76
N ALA A 5 5.36 -33.02 25.73
CA ALA A 5 4.73 -33.54 24.52
C ALA A 5 3.57 -32.62 24.10
N PRO A 6 3.26 -32.52 22.80
CA PRO A 6 2.12 -31.73 22.32
C PRO A 6 0.82 -32.48 22.61
N ALA A 7 -0.14 -31.80 23.26
CA ALA A 7 -1.47 -32.34 23.46
C ALA A 7 -2.24 -32.32 22.12
N LEU A 8 -2.85 -33.46 21.80
CA LEU A 8 -3.72 -33.68 20.65
C LEU A 8 -4.84 -32.65 20.55
N LEU A 9 -5.06 -32.15 19.33
CA LEU A 9 -6.21 -31.34 18.93
C LEU A 9 -7.50 -32.17 19.04
N ASP A 10 -8.36 -31.79 19.97
CA ASP A 10 -9.75 -32.25 20.02
C ASP A 10 -10.56 -31.54 18.95
N THR A 11 -11.13 -32.31 18.03
CA THR A 11 -12.02 -31.87 16.96
C THR A 11 -13.42 -31.59 17.52
N GLN A 12 -13.56 -30.51 18.28
CA GLN A 12 -14.86 -29.93 18.61
C GLN A 12 -15.02 -28.60 17.87
N ARG A 13 -16.16 -28.45 17.19
CA ARG A 13 -16.56 -27.25 16.45
C ARG A 13 -16.39 -26.01 17.33
N TYR A 14 -15.40 -25.17 17.02
CA TYR A 14 -15.24 -23.86 17.65
C TYR A 14 -16.34 -22.93 17.16
N THR A 15 -17.46 -22.92 17.88
CA THR A 15 -18.40 -21.80 17.85
C THR A 15 -17.82 -20.79 18.83
N LEU A 16 -17.13 -19.76 18.33
CA LEU A 16 -16.63 -18.69 19.21
C LEU A 16 -17.83 -17.89 19.74
N PRO A 17 -17.87 -17.55 21.04
CA PRO A 17 -18.94 -16.73 21.59
C PRO A 17 -18.92 -15.32 20.95
N MET A 18 -20.12 -14.79 20.73
CA MET A 18 -20.39 -13.46 20.18
C MET A 18 -19.49 -12.37 20.80
N PRO A 19 -19.16 -11.29 20.06
CA PRO A 19 -18.53 -10.12 20.66
C PRO A 19 -19.37 -9.67 21.86
N THR A 20 -18.77 -9.66 23.06
CA THR A 20 -19.49 -9.48 24.33
C THR A 20 -20.07 -8.08 24.52
N THR A 21 -19.79 -7.14 23.62
CA THR A 21 -20.34 -5.79 23.66
C THR A 21 -20.64 -5.31 22.24
N PRO A 22 -21.91 -4.98 21.93
CA PRO A 22 -22.29 -4.36 20.68
C PRO A 22 -21.49 -3.07 20.41
N SER A 23 -21.12 -2.83 19.16
CA SER A 23 -20.27 -1.69 18.80
C SER A 23 -20.61 -1.09 17.44
N PHE A 24 -20.10 0.11 17.18
CA PHE A 24 -20.21 0.75 15.89
C PHE A 24 -18.97 1.59 15.55
N ALA A 25 -18.72 1.80 14.26
CA ALA A 25 -17.65 2.67 13.78
C ALA A 25 -18.11 3.45 12.54
N PHE A 26 -17.76 4.73 12.49
CA PHE A 26 -17.88 5.52 11.26
C PHE A 26 -16.72 5.16 10.33
N LEU A 27 -17.03 4.61 9.17
CA LEU A 27 -16.05 4.23 8.14
C LEU A 27 -15.68 5.37 7.20
N THR A 28 -16.51 6.42 7.15
CA THR A 28 -16.22 7.65 6.42
C THR A 28 -15.62 8.70 7.32
N ARG A 29 -14.81 9.60 6.76
CA ARG A 29 -14.29 10.77 7.47
C ARG A 29 -15.41 11.61 8.08
N ALA A 30 -15.14 12.20 9.25
CA ALA A 30 -16.05 13.13 9.93
C ALA A 30 -16.05 14.54 9.27
N LEU A 31 -16.40 14.59 7.99
CA LEU A 31 -16.57 15.81 7.20
C LEU A 31 -17.94 15.80 6.54
N PRO A 32 -18.57 16.95 6.27
CA PRO A 32 -19.82 17.01 5.52
C PRO A 32 -19.68 16.30 4.18
N ALA A 33 -20.54 15.31 3.93
CA ALA A 33 -20.55 14.51 2.72
C ALA A 33 -22.00 14.20 2.30
N ALA A 34 -22.20 13.75 1.05
CA ALA A 34 -23.51 13.29 0.60
C ALA A 34 -24.01 12.11 1.43
N VAL A 35 -23.11 11.18 1.77
CA VAL A 35 -23.40 9.97 2.56
C VAL A 35 -22.29 9.69 3.56
N SER A 36 -22.61 8.96 4.61
CA SER A 36 -21.66 8.35 5.54
C SER A 36 -21.83 6.84 5.52
N ILE A 37 -20.80 6.10 5.90
CA ILE A 37 -20.87 4.65 6.06
C ILE A 37 -20.59 4.33 7.53
N VAL A 38 -21.50 3.58 8.15
CA VAL A 38 -21.43 3.18 9.55
C VAL A 38 -21.50 1.67 9.64
N ALA A 39 -20.45 1.08 10.20
CA ALA A 39 -20.45 -0.34 10.53
C ALA A 39 -21.07 -0.55 11.90
N LEU A 40 -21.92 -1.56 12.03
CA LEU A 40 -22.51 -2.00 13.29
C LEU A 40 -22.10 -3.46 13.53
N SER A 41 -21.65 -3.77 14.75
CA SER A 41 -21.46 -5.13 15.23
C SER A 41 -22.46 -5.38 16.35
N ALA A 42 -23.53 -6.11 16.03
CA ALA A 42 -24.65 -6.34 16.92
C ALA A 42 -25.49 -7.53 16.44
N ASP A 43 -26.14 -8.22 17.38
CA ASP A 43 -27.13 -9.24 17.03
C ASP A 43 -28.36 -8.64 16.32
N GLU A 44 -29.07 -9.49 15.57
CA GLU A 44 -30.24 -9.10 14.80
C GLU A 44 -31.34 -8.48 15.67
N ALA A 45 -31.48 -8.92 16.93
CA ALA A 45 -32.51 -8.43 17.83
C ALA A 45 -32.27 -6.97 18.27
N LEU A 46 -31.01 -6.57 18.44
CA LEU A 46 -30.64 -5.18 18.71
C LEU A 46 -30.81 -4.32 17.47
N VAL A 47 -30.39 -4.81 16.30
CA VAL A 47 -30.50 -4.07 15.02
C VAL A 47 -31.97 -3.86 14.61
N ALA A 48 -32.84 -4.85 14.86
CA ALA A 48 -34.28 -4.73 14.63
C ALA A 48 -34.95 -3.60 15.45
N LYS A 49 -34.34 -3.17 16.57
CA LYS A 49 -34.84 -2.03 17.37
C LYS A 49 -34.41 -0.68 16.82
N LEU A 50 -33.36 -0.64 15.99
CA LEU A 50 -32.82 0.59 15.42
C LEU A 50 -33.56 0.99 14.14
N PHE A 51 -33.93 0.01 13.32
CA PHE A 51 -34.44 0.24 11.97
C PHE A 51 -35.87 -0.25 11.80
N SER A 52 -36.62 0.46 10.95
CA SER A 52 -38.01 0.13 10.56
C SER A 52 -38.18 -1.27 9.95
N ARG A 53 -37.14 -1.82 9.33
CA ARG A 53 -37.09 -3.18 8.77
C ARG A 53 -35.65 -3.64 8.59
N LEU A 54 -35.45 -4.93 8.34
CA LEU A 54 -34.14 -5.52 8.08
C LEU A 54 -34.04 -6.11 6.65
N PRO A 55 -32.82 -6.21 6.09
CA PRO A 55 -32.52 -7.03 4.91
C PRO A 55 -33.04 -8.46 5.02
N LYS A 56 -33.58 -8.99 3.92
CA LYS A 56 -34.09 -10.38 3.86
C LYS A 56 -32.98 -11.44 3.84
N ALA A 57 -31.79 -11.06 3.37
CA ALA A 57 -30.64 -11.93 3.22
C ALA A 57 -29.34 -11.13 3.38
N ILE A 58 -28.22 -11.83 3.56
CA ILE A 58 -26.87 -11.28 3.41
C ILE A 58 -26.70 -10.73 1.99
N ASP A 59 -26.00 -9.61 1.86
CA ASP A 59 -25.75 -8.91 0.58
C ASP A 59 -27.03 -8.52 -0.18
N SER A 60 -28.11 -8.26 0.55
CA SER A 60 -29.37 -7.75 0.02
C SER A 60 -29.64 -6.33 0.57
N PRO A 61 -29.02 -5.29 -0.03
CA PRO A 61 -29.19 -3.93 0.44
C PRO A 61 -30.66 -3.51 0.50
N THR A 62 -31.07 -2.94 1.62
CA THR A 62 -32.46 -2.57 1.88
C THR A 62 -32.53 -1.12 2.33
N PHE A 63 -33.38 -0.33 1.69
CA PHE A 63 -33.66 1.03 2.15
C PHE A 63 -34.45 0.97 3.45
N VAL A 64 -33.97 1.64 4.49
CA VAL A 64 -34.55 1.62 5.84
C VAL A 64 -34.64 3.03 6.39
N GLU A 65 -35.62 3.24 7.26
CA GLU A 65 -35.64 4.38 8.17
C GLU A 65 -35.08 3.97 9.53
N MET A 66 -34.16 4.76 10.06
CA MET A 66 -33.73 4.71 11.45
C MET A 66 -34.52 5.77 12.23
N HIS A 67 -35.39 5.30 13.11
CA HIS A 67 -36.38 6.13 13.80
C HIS A 67 -35.78 7.42 14.37
N GLU A 68 -36.34 8.57 13.95
CA GLU A 68 -35.97 9.93 14.41
C GLU A 68 -34.53 10.36 14.11
N VAL A 69 -33.78 9.58 13.33
CA VAL A 69 -32.40 9.91 12.95
C VAL A 69 -32.32 10.26 11.46
N ASP A 70 -32.46 9.25 10.59
CA ASP A 70 -32.35 9.42 9.14
C ASP A 70 -32.82 8.17 8.39
N GLN A 71 -33.03 8.32 7.08
CA GLN A 71 -33.22 7.21 6.16
C GLN A 71 -31.91 6.88 5.44
N GLY A 72 -31.73 5.61 5.08
CA GLY A 72 -30.51 5.17 4.42
C GLY A 72 -30.58 3.73 3.92
N MET A 73 -29.46 3.23 3.42
CA MET A 73 -29.34 1.82 3.02
C MET A 73 -28.73 1.00 4.16
N LEU A 74 -29.36 -0.10 4.52
CA LEU A 74 -28.83 -1.10 5.43
C LEU A 74 -28.48 -2.36 4.64
N ASN A 75 -27.26 -2.86 4.81
CA ASN A 75 -26.83 -4.15 4.28
C ASN A 75 -26.40 -5.07 5.43
N ARG A 76 -26.72 -6.36 5.29
CA ARG A 76 -26.25 -7.41 6.20
C ARG A 76 -25.01 -8.05 5.58
N ILE A 77 -23.90 -8.05 6.30
CA ILE A 77 -22.62 -8.63 5.83
C ILE A 77 -22.49 -10.07 6.33
N ASP A 78 -22.82 -10.31 7.60
CA ASP A 78 -22.84 -11.64 8.20
C ASP A 78 -23.93 -11.74 9.31
N GLU A 79 -23.79 -12.68 10.24
CA GLU A 79 -24.75 -12.87 11.35
C GLU A 79 -24.83 -11.67 12.30
N VAL A 80 -23.72 -10.94 12.50
CA VAL A 80 -23.57 -9.85 13.50
C VAL A 80 -23.05 -8.54 12.91
N SER A 81 -22.59 -8.53 11.66
CA SER A 81 -22.01 -7.36 10.99
C SER A 81 -22.99 -6.74 10.01
N TRP A 82 -23.20 -5.43 10.16
CA TRP A 82 -24.13 -4.66 9.36
C TRP A 82 -23.49 -3.37 8.88
N LEU A 83 -23.90 -2.91 7.70
CA LEU A 83 -23.44 -1.66 7.11
C LEU A 83 -24.63 -0.73 6.87
N PHE A 84 -24.67 0.39 7.57
CA PHE A 84 -25.69 1.41 7.40
C PHE A 84 -25.11 2.65 6.69
N THR A 85 -25.80 3.13 5.67
CA THR A 85 -25.39 4.26 4.83
C THR A 85 -26.44 5.38 4.89
N PRO A 86 -26.38 6.28 5.90
CA PRO A 86 -27.22 7.47 6.00
C PRO A 86 -26.64 8.67 5.22
N HIS A 87 -27.33 9.81 5.27
CA HIS A 87 -26.78 11.09 4.81
C HIS A 87 -25.56 11.50 5.65
N GLY A 88 -24.57 12.14 4.99
CA GLY A 88 -23.30 12.53 5.61
C GLY A 88 -23.30 13.89 6.32
N GLY A 89 -24.47 14.40 6.71
CA GLY A 89 -24.59 15.66 7.43
C GLY A 89 -24.17 15.52 8.90
N LEU A 90 -23.35 16.43 9.42
CA LEU A 90 -22.85 16.37 10.81
C LEU A 90 -23.97 16.25 11.87
N GLY A 91 -25.13 16.89 11.64
CA GLY A 91 -26.30 16.76 12.52
C GLY A 91 -26.86 15.34 12.57
N VAL A 92 -26.97 14.69 11.40
CA VAL A 92 -27.41 13.29 11.27
C VAL A 92 -26.42 12.36 11.98
N LEU A 93 -25.11 12.52 11.72
CA LEU A 93 -24.09 11.66 12.32
C LEU A 93 -24.04 11.78 13.85
N ASN A 94 -24.24 12.99 14.39
CA ASN A 94 -24.32 13.20 15.84
C ASN A 94 -25.59 12.58 16.44
N ALA A 95 -26.74 12.74 15.79
CA ALA A 95 -27.99 12.11 16.22
C ALA A 95 -27.87 10.57 16.22
N LEU A 96 -27.26 10.02 15.17
CA LEU A 96 -26.95 8.60 15.03
C LEU A 96 -26.04 8.10 16.16
N ARG A 97 -24.88 8.75 16.35
CA ARG A 97 -23.94 8.42 17.43
C ARG A 97 -24.64 8.39 18.79
N ASN A 98 -25.39 9.44 19.12
CA ASN A 98 -26.12 9.53 20.38
C ASN A 98 -27.12 8.39 20.54
N ARG A 99 -27.88 8.05 19.48
CA ARG A 99 -28.86 6.97 19.52
C ARG A 99 -28.19 5.60 19.73
N LEU A 100 -27.09 5.33 19.04
CA LEU A 100 -26.35 4.06 19.17
C LEU A 100 -25.74 3.90 20.56
N VAL A 101 -25.15 4.97 21.11
CA VAL A 101 -24.62 4.97 22.48
C VAL A 101 -25.73 4.77 23.52
N LEU A 102 -26.89 5.43 23.36
CA LEU A 102 -28.06 5.23 24.24
C LEU A 102 -28.60 3.80 24.20
N MET A 103 -28.44 3.11 23.08
CA MET A 103 -28.82 1.70 22.89
C MET A 103 -27.77 0.71 23.44
N GLY A 104 -26.68 1.21 24.04
CA GLY A 104 -25.63 0.41 24.65
C GLY A 104 -24.52 -0.04 23.70
N LEU A 105 -24.45 0.52 22.48
CA LEU A 105 -23.34 0.26 21.58
C LEU A 105 -22.14 1.14 21.92
N VAL A 106 -20.94 0.58 21.85
CA VAL A 106 -19.67 1.30 22.06
C VAL A 106 -19.11 1.79 20.72
N GLU A 107 -18.75 3.06 20.63
CA GLU A 107 -18.06 3.60 19.45
C GLU A 107 -16.61 3.09 19.42
N THR A 108 -16.19 2.52 18.29
CA THR A 108 -14.83 2.05 18.04
C THR A 108 -14.16 2.83 16.92
N LEU A 109 -12.84 2.92 16.96
CA LEU A 109 -12.05 3.60 15.92
C LEU A 109 -11.99 2.82 14.60
N THR A 110 -12.19 1.50 14.67
CA THR A 110 -12.24 0.61 13.50
C THR A 110 -13.52 -0.21 13.54
N ALA A 111 -14.12 -0.43 12.37
CA ALA A 111 -15.11 -1.49 12.25
C ALA A 111 -14.35 -2.81 12.39
N ARG A 112 -14.61 -3.55 13.46
CA ARG A 112 -14.09 -4.91 13.59
C ARG A 112 -14.88 -5.80 12.64
N ALA A 113 -14.45 -5.88 11.39
CA ALA A 113 -15.04 -6.77 10.38
C ALA A 113 -14.74 -8.26 10.65
N SER A 114 -13.87 -8.57 11.62
CA SER A 114 -13.64 -9.93 12.07
C SER A 114 -12.93 -9.92 13.43
N THR A 115 -13.30 -10.86 14.30
CA THR A 115 -12.68 -11.10 15.62
C THR A 115 -11.46 -12.01 15.57
N SER A 116 -10.98 -12.42 14.39
CA SER A 116 -9.69 -13.11 14.28
C SER A 116 -8.55 -12.09 14.18
N ALA A 117 -7.48 -12.34 14.95
CA ALA A 117 -6.15 -11.80 14.69
C ALA A 117 -5.62 -12.43 13.39
N ASP A 118 -6.28 -12.08 12.29
CA ASP A 118 -5.98 -12.52 10.95
C ASP A 118 -5.21 -11.40 10.27
N TRP A 119 -4.02 -11.75 9.81
CA TRP A 119 -3.09 -10.86 9.13
C TRP A 119 -3.73 -10.20 7.88
N LYS A 120 -4.78 -10.80 7.32
CA LYS A 120 -5.59 -10.20 6.26
C LYS A 120 -6.37 -8.96 6.72
N ASN A 121 -6.81 -8.91 7.98
CA ASN A 121 -7.46 -7.73 8.54
C ASN A 121 -6.49 -6.56 8.71
N GLU A 122 -5.22 -6.84 9.04
CA GLU A 122 -4.18 -5.81 9.13
C GLU A 122 -3.95 -5.14 7.77
N ILE A 123 -3.95 -5.94 6.70
CA ILE A 123 -3.86 -5.45 5.33
C ILE A 123 -5.07 -4.59 4.95
N LEU A 124 -6.29 -5.08 5.23
CA LEU A 124 -7.51 -4.30 4.97
C LEU A 124 -7.52 -2.98 5.74
N ALA A 125 -6.98 -2.96 6.96
CA ALA A 125 -6.84 -1.75 7.76
C ALA A 125 -5.79 -0.79 7.20
N ALA A 126 -4.72 -1.29 6.57
CA ALA A 126 -3.67 -0.48 5.98
C ALA A 126 -4.04 0.10 4.60
N LEU A 127 -4.88 -0.58 3.82
CA LEU A 127 -5.24 -0.17 2.44
C LEU A 127 -5.68 1.31 2.32
N PRO A 128 -6.57 1.85 3.18
CA PRO A 128 -6.98 3.25 3.11
C PRO A 128 -5.86 4.25 3.39
N HIS A 129 -4.77 3.79 4.00
CA HIS A 129 -3.61 4.58 4.37
C HIS A 129 -2.44 4.42 3.39
N ALA A 130 -2.60 3.63 2.33
CA ALA A 130 -1.59 3.47 1.31
C ALA A 130 -1.23 4.81 0.66
N ALA A 131 0.06 5.16 0.70
CA ALA A 131 0.55 6.45 0.21
C ALA A 131 0.50 6.61 -1.31
N SER A 132 0.44 5.50 -2.04
CA SER A 132 0.30 5.48 -3.49
C SER A 132 -0.42 4.23 -3.98
N PRO A 133 -0.94 4.23 -5.22
CA PRO A 133 -1.50 3.02 -5.83
C PRO A 133 -0.48 1.87 -5.91
N PHE A 134 0.84 2.13 -5.99
CA PHE A 134 1.87 1.09 -5.88
C PHE A 134 1.80 0.34 -4.53
N ARG A 135 1.66 1.09 -3.42
CA ARG A 135 1.53 0.52 -2.07
C ARG A 135 0.20 -0.20 -1.87
N ALA A 136 -0.89 0.38 -2.37
CA ALA A 136 -2.20 -0.27 -2.34
C ALA A 136 -2.18 -1.61 -3.09
N ALA A 137 -1.56 -1.65 -4.27
CA ALA A 137 -1.38 -2.89 -5.01
C ALA A 137 -0.54 -3.91 -4.23
N ALA A 138 0.47 -3.50 -3.47
CA ALA A 138 1.29 -4.40 -2.64
C ALA A 138 0.52 -5.03 -1.50
N LEU A 139 -0.25 -4.22 -0.80
CA LEU A 139 -1.18 -4.70 0.21
C LEU A 139 -2.20 -5.68 -0.38
N LEU A 140 -2.85 -5.35 -1.51
CA LEU A 140 -3.83 -6.24 -2.14
C LEU A 140 -3.23 -7.60 -2.54
N ARG A 141 -1.97 -7.65 -2.92
CA ARG A 141 -1.30 -8.92 -3.21
C ARG A 141 -1.07 -9.76 -2.00
N ALA A 142 -0.51 -9.15 -0.96
CA ALA A 142 -0.35 -9.82 0.31
C ALA A 142 -1.70 -10.39 0.77
N TYR A 143 -2.80 -9.63 0.64
CA TYR A 143 -4.14 -10.08 0.99
C TYR A 143 -4.59 -11.35 0.25
N HIS A 144 -4.22 -11.47 -1.03
CA HIS A 144 -4.55 -12.61 -1.88
C HIS A 144 -3.61 -13.81 -1.70
N ALA A 145 -2.50 -13.67 -0.97
CA ALA A 145 -1.63 -14.79 -0.65
C ALA A 145 -2.39 -15.86 0.17
N GLU A 146 -2.02 -17.12 -0.04
CA GLU A 146 -2.56 -18.26 0.71
C GLU A 146 -2.12 -18.20 2.18
N ASP A 147 -0.82 -17.96 2.38
CA ASP A 147 -0.18 -17.85 3.70
C ASP A 147 0.21 -16.40 4.03
N ARG A 148 0.44 -16.12 5.33
CA ARG A 148 0.94 -14.81 5.79
C ARG A 148 2.32 -14.56 5.19
N PRO A 149 2.53 -13.47 4.43
CA PRO A 149 3.86 -13.12 3.93
C PRO A 149 4.84 -12.89 5.08
N GLU A 150 6.05 -13.43 4.96
CA GLU A 150 7.10 -13.27 5.98
C GLU A 150 7.44 -11.79 6.23
N GLU A 151 7.37 -10.97 5.18
CA GLU A 151 7.70 -9.55 5.19
C GLU A 151 6.48 -8.63 5.43
N LEU A 152 5.34 -9.18 5.88
CA LEU A 152 4.11 -8.41 6.03
C LEU A 152 4.28 -7.17 6.92
N ASP A 153 4.98 -7.31 8.05
CA ASP A 153 5.15 -6.21 9.00
C ASP A 153 5.91 -5.04 8.37
N ALA A 154 6.96 -5.35 7.58
CA ALA A 154 7.71 -4.36 6.83
C ALA A 154 6.85 -3.72 5.73
N LEU A 155 6.04 -4.52 5.03
CA LEU A 155 5.11 -4.02 4.01
C LEU A 155 4.07 -3.06 4.60
N LEU A 156 3.50 -3.38 5.77
CA LEU A 156 2.54 -2.53 6.48
C LEU A 156 3.18 -1.20 6.90
N GLU A 157 4.41 -1.24 7.40
CA GLU A 157 5.18 -0.04 7.77
C GLU A 157 5.49 0.84 6.54
N GLN A 158 5.88 0.22 5.42
CA GLN A 158 6.21 0.94 4.19
C GLN A 158 4.98 1.46 3.44
N ALA A 159 3.80 0.85 3.63
CA ALA A 159 2.59 1.20 2.90
C ALA A 159 2.17 2.67 3.03
N VAL A 160 2.50 3.30 4.17
CA VAL A 160 2.17 4.72 4.45
C VAL A 160 3.18 5.72 3.89
N ALA A 161 4.23 5.23 3.19
CA ALA A 161 5.21 6.05 2.50
C ALA A 161 5.25 5.76 1.00
N LEU A 162 5.57 6.76 0.19
CA LEU A 162 5.82 6.55 -1.23
C LEU A 162 6.99 5.58 -1.44
N PRO A 163 6.99 4.76 -2.50
CA PRO A 163 8.15 3.95 -2.87
C PRO A 163 9.40 4.80 -3.04
N LEU A 164 10.53 4.36 -2.50
CA LEU A 164 11.82 5.02 -2.65
C LEU A 164 12.64 4.36 -3.76
N VAL A 165 12.97 5.14 -4.78
CA VAL A 165 13.84 4.78 -5.90
C VAL A 165 15.18 5.47 -5.70
N MET A 166 16.26 4.72 -5.59
CA MET A 166 17.59 5.26 -5.31
C MET A 166 18.48 5.22 -6.55
N LEU A 167 19.04 6.39 -6.90
CA LEU A 167 20.05 6.50 -7.95
C LEU A 167 21.43 6.18 -7.39
N CYS A 168 22.04 5.13 -7.92
CA CYS A 168 23.40 4.67 -7.62
C CYS A 168 24.24 4.67 -8.91
N GLY A 169 25.56 4.63 -8.79
CA GLY A 169 26.44 4.63 -9.97
C GLY A 169 27.76 5.36 -9.76
N ALA A 170 28.66 5.23 -10.73
CA ALA A 170 30.00 5.82 -10.67
C ALA A 170 29.99 7.36 -10.47
N PRO A 171 31.09 7.94 -9.95
CA PRO A 171 31.26 9.39 -9.92
C PRO A 171 31.05 10.02 -11.31
N ASN A 172 30.40 11.18 -11.36
CA ASN A 172 30.11 11.91 -12.60
C ASN A 172 29.20 11.20 -13.61
N ALA A 173 28.56 10.08 -13.26
CA ALA A 173 27.54 9.42 -14.09
C ALA A 173 26.24 10.23 -14.28
N GLY A 174 26.16 11.48 -13.79
CA GLY A 174 24.99 12.34 -14.02
C GLY A 174 23.78 12.09 -13.10
N LYS A 175 23.94 11.34 -12.01
CA LYS A 175 22.87 11.05 -11.03
C LYS A 175 22.15 12.30 -10.51
N SER A 176 22.89 13.27 -9.97
CA SER A 176 22.31 14.52 -9.46
C SER A 176 21.63 15.34 -10.55
N THR A 177 22.15 15.30 -11.78
CA THR A 177 21.51 15.97 -12.93
C THR A 177 20.21 15.27 -13.31
N LEU A 178 20.20 13.93 -13.32
CA LEU A 178 19.01 13.13 -13.59
C LEU A 178 17.96 13.31 -12.49
N PHE A 179 18.39 13.33 -11.23
CA PHE A 179 17.54 13.64 -10.07
C PHE A 179 16.83 14.98 -10.27
N ASN A 180 17.58 16.06 -10.53
CA ASN A 180 17.01 17.39 -10.72
C ASN A 180 16.10 17.49 -11.95
N ALA A 181 16.35 16.71 -13.00
CA ALA A 181 15.51 16.70 -14.19
C ALA A 181 14.18 15.95 -14.00
N LEU A 182 14.12 15.01 -13.05
CA LEU A 182 12.96 14.16 -12.80
C LEU A 182 12.12 14.61 -11.60
N ALA A 183 12.79 15.04 -10.53
CA ALA A 183 12.16 15.46 -9.29
C ALA A 183 11.41 16.78 -9.50
N SER A 184 10.22 16.87 -8.91
CA SER A 184 9.47 18.11 -8.86
C SER A 184 10.09 19.06 -7.82
N ASP A 185 10.41 20.30 -8.22
CA ASP A 185 11.00 21.32 -7.35
C ASP A 185 10.20 21.58 -6.06
N ARG A 186 8.91 21.25 -6.04
CA ARG A 186 7.99 21.55 -4.93
C ARG A 186 8.12 20.62 -3.73
N GLU A 187 8.74 19.45 -3.89
CA GLU A 187 8.78 18.41 -2.85
C GLU A 187 10.19 17.80 -2.68
N VAL A 188 11.22 18.61 -2.91
CA VAL A 188 12.60 18.20 -2.62
C VAL A 188 12.87 18.38 -1.13
N ILE A 189 13.12 17.27 -0.43
CA ILE A 189 13.43 17.24 1.01
C ILE A 189 14.84 16.71 1.19
N VAL A 190 15.66 17.51 1.88
CA VAL A 190 16.97 17.08 2.39
C VAL A 190 16.73 16.42 3.74
N SER A 191 16.98 15.11 3.84
CA SER A 191 16.75 14.37 5.08
C SER A 191 17.97 13.52 5.46
N ASN A 192 18.16 13.36 6.77
CA ASN A 192 19.05 12.36 7.32
C ASN A 192 18.26 11.05 7.41
N LEU A 193 18.25 10.26 6.34
CA LEU A 193 17.80 8.87 6.43
C LEU A 193 18.64 8.14 7.49
N ALA A 194 17.98 7.48 8.44
CA ALA A 194 18.65 6.86 9.57
C ALA A 194 19.78 5.92 9.09
N GLY A 195 21.01 6.19 9.55
CA GLY A 195 22.20 5.38 9.24
C GLY A 195 23.20 5.98 8.25
N THR A 196 22.99 7.18 7.69
CA THR A 196 24.01 7.86 6.87
C THR A 196 24.50 9.16 7.52
N THR A 197 25.81 9.43 7.49
CA THR A 197 26.43 10.72 7.87
C THR A 197 26.46 11.72 6.70
N ARG A 198 25.64 11.49 5.69
CA ARG A 198 25.48 12.35 4.52
C ARG A 198 24.01 12.47 4.17
N ASP A 199 23.61 13.70 3.88
CA ASP A 199 22.25 14.08 3.53
C ASP A 199 21.81 13.35 2.24
N VAL A 200 20.74 12.57 2.32
CA VAL A 200 20.10 12.02 1.12
C VAL A 200 19.06 13.05 0.67
N VAL A 201 19.22 13.53 -0.56
CA VAL A 201 18.25 14.42 -1.17
C VAL A 201 17.19 13.56 -1.83
N THR A 202 15.95 13.72 -1.37
CA THR A 202 14.79 13.03 -1.94
C THR A 202 13.89 14.01 -2.66
N GLY A 203 13.26 13.59 -3.74
CA GLY A 203 12.35 14.41 -4.51
C GLY A 203 11.24 13.58 -5.11
N ARG A 204 10.01 14.06 -5.05
CA ARG A 204 8.87 13.34 -5.63
C ARG A 204 8.91 13.37 -7.15
N VAL A 205 8.66 12.21 -7.74
CA VAL A 205 8.46 12.03 -9.18
C VAL A 205 7.03 11.55 -9.40
N GLU A 206 6.27 12.32 -10.16
CA GLU A 206 4.92 11.96 -10.59
C GLU A 206 4.98 11.08 -11.85
N ILE A 207 4.05 10.14 -11.92
CA ILE A 207 3.81 9.26 -13.05
C ILE A 207 2.43 9.57 -13.62
N GLU A 208 2.22 9.23 -14.89
CA GLU A 208 0.89 9.25 -15.50
C GLU A 208 -0.09 8.41 -14.64
N ASP A 209 -1.34 8.87 -14.53
CA ASP A 209 -2.42 8.27 -13.70
C ASP A 209 -2.41 8.60 -12.19
N GLY A 210 -1.57 9.54 -11.74
CA GLY A 210 -1.57 10.01 -10.35
C GLY A 210 -0.73 9.16 -9.39
N ASP A 211 0.03 8.21 -9.95
CA ASP A 211 1.07 7.47 -9.26
C ASP A 211 2.27 8.38 -8.95
N ALA A 212 3.00 8.07 -7.86
CA ALA A 212 4.23 8.77 -7.52
C ALA A 212 5.19 7.88 -6.74
N PHE A 213 6.47 8.21 -6.84
CA PHE A 213 7.55 7.65 -6.02
C PHE A 213 8.51 8.77 -5.58
N LEU A 214 9.31 8.50 -4.55
CA LEU A 214 10.42 9.36 -4.16
C LEU A 214 11.67 8.89 -4.89
N LEU A 215 12.32 9.80 -5.60
CA LEU A 215 13.66 9.57 -6.13
C LEU A 215 14.67 10.04 -5.08
N ALA A 216 15.75 9.30 -4.88
CA ALA A 216 16.85 9.67 -4.00
C ALA A 216 18.15 9.79 -4.79
N ASP A 217 18.85 10.91 -4.63
CA ASP A 217 20.23 11.03 -5.07
C ASP A 217 21.16 10.55 -3.96
N SER A 218 21.78 9.39 -4.15
CA SER A 218 22.84 8.96 -3.24
C SER A 218 24.13 9.74 -3.56
N PRO A 219 24.86 10.23 -2.55
CA PRO A 219 26.19 10.78 -2.78
C PRO A 219 27.00 9.70 -3.49
N GLY A 220 27.53 10.03 -4.68
CA GLY A 220 28.13 9.06 -5.59
C GLY A 220 28.90 7.98 -4.83
N LEU A 221 28.31 6.78 -4.77
CA LEU A 221 28.92 5.66 -4.08
C LEU A 221 30.30 5.47 -4.72
N ARG A 222 31.36 5.64 -3.92
CA ARG A 222 32.71 5.20 -4.31
C ARG A 222 32.69 3.69 -4.32
N LEU A 223 32.07 3.14 -5.36
CA LEU A 223 32.35 1.82 -5.84
C LEU A 223 33.45 2.03 -6.86
N ASP A 224 34.68 2.22 -6.38
CA ASP A 224 35.80 1.99 -7.27
C ASP A 224 35.65 0.52 -7.66
N ALA A 225 35.23 0.26 -8.90
CA ALA A 225 35.02 -1.10 -9.41
C ALA A 225 36.29 -1.97 -9.30
N SER A 226 37.44 -1.35 -8.99
CA SER A 226 38.72 -1.98 -8.74
C SER A 226 39.17 -2.02 -7.27
N SER A 227 38.48 -1.39 -6.30
CA SER A 227 39.01 -1.22 -4.93
C SER A 227 38.06 -1.67 -3.80
N ALA A 228 36.75 -1.75 -4.04
CA ALA A 228 35.83 -2.34 -3.07
C ALA A 228 35.82 -3.86 -3.26
N GLY A 229 36.54 -4.59 -2.39
CA GLY A 229 36.41 -6.04 -2.34
C GLY A 229 34.95 -6.47 -2.21
N GLU A 230 34.63 -7.67 -2.71
CA GLU A 230 33.27 -8.23 -2.81
C GLU A 230 32.44 -8.04 -1.52
N ALA A 231 33.06 -8.17 -0.34
CA ALA A 231 32.44 -7.97 0.96
C ALA A 231 31.95 -6.53 1.23
N ALA A 232 32.67 -5.50 0.78
CA ALA A 232 32.26 -4.10 0.95
C ALA A 232 31.09 -3.75 0.01
N GLY A 233 31.07 -4.33 -1.19
CA GLY A 233 29.93 -4.24 -2.11
C GLY A 233 28.68 -4.91 -1.54
N ILE A 234 28.83 -6.08 -0.91
CA ILE A 234 27.73 -6.80 -0.27
C ILE A 234 27.14 -6.00 0.89
N ALA A 235 27.96 -5.49 1.81
CA ALA A 235 27.48 -4.73 2.96
C ALA A 235 26.72 -3.45 2.54
N LEU A 236 27.26 -2.73 1.56
CA LEU A 236 26.60 -1.56 0.99
C LEU A 236 25.29 -1.93 0.29
N SER A 237 25.27 -3.02 -0.49
CA SER A 237 24.06 -3.47 -1.16
C SER A 237 22.94 -3.82 -0.18
N GLN A 238 23.27 -4.46 0.94
CA GLN A 238 22.32 -4.78 2.00
C GLN A 238 21.75 -3.51 2.65
N GLU A 239 22.59 -2.52 2.93
CA GLU A 239 22.14 -1.26 3.51
C GLU A 239 21.22 -0.48 2.56
N LEU A 240 21.57 -0.42 1.27
CA LEU A 240 20.75 0.25 0.25
C LEU A 240 19.42 -0.47 0.03
N ARG A 241 19.43 -1.82 0.00
CA ARG A 241 18.23 -2.65 -0.19
C ARG A 241 17.24 -2.51 0.97
N GLN A 242 17.72 -2.28 2.19
CA GLN A 242 16.83 -2.02 3.33
C GLN A 242 16.12 -0.67 3.25
N LYS A 243 16.67 0.29 2.48
CA LYS A 243 16.19 1.67 2.43
C LYS A 243 15.39 1.98 1.17
N ALA A 244 15.73 1.37 0.03
CA ALA A 244 15.07 1.59 -1.24
C ALA A 244 14.23 0.40 -1.68
N ASP A 245 13.06 0.71 -2.23
CA ASP A 245 12.23 -0.26 -2.94
C ASP A 245 12.86 -0.64 -4.29
N LEU A 246 13.55 0.31 -4.96
CA LEU A 246 14.21 0.08 -6.24
C LEU A 246 15.56 0.79 -6.33
N ILE A 247 16.58 0.09 -6.80
CA ILE A 247 17.91 0.63 -7.03
C ILE A 247 18.18 0.77 -8.53
N VAL A 248 18.42 2.00 -8.97
CA VAL A 248 18.80 2.33 -10.35
C VAL A 248 20.31 2.56 -10.42
N TRP A 249 21.01 1.73 -11.19
CA TRP A 249 22.39 1.98 -11.57
C TRP A 249 22.47 2.91 -12.77
N VAL A 250 23.02 4.11 -12.57
CA VAL A 250 23.27 5.10 -13.60
C VAL A 250 24.72 4.98 -14.06
N SER A 251 24.92 4.73 -15.34
CA SER A 251 26.24 4.82 -15.99
C SER A 251 26.22 5.82 -17.13
N ALA A 252 27.35 6.46 -17.38
CA ALA A 252 27.55 7.25 -18.60
C ALA A 252 28.10 6.39 -19.74
N ASP A 253 28.84 5.31 -19.44
CA ASP A 253 29.55 4.49 -20.41
C ASP A 253 28.69 3.33 -20.91
N ASP A 254 28.65 3.10 -22.22
CA ASP A 254 27.77 2.10 -22.84
C ASP A 254 28.24 0.66 -22.62
N GLU A 255 29.53 0.49 -22.33
CA GLU A 255 30.14 -0.81 -22.05
C GLU A 255 29.97 -1.25 -20.59
N ASP A 256 29.58 -0.36 -19.68
CA ASP A 256 29.48 -0.67 -18.25
C ASP A 256 28.29 -1.59 -17.94
N GLY A 257 28.49 -2.68 -17.21
CA GLY A 257 27.37 -3.39 -16.60
C GLY A 257 26.73 -2.62 -15.43
N LYS A 258 25.53 -3.04 -15.02
CA LYS A 258 25.07 -2.79 -13.65
C LYS A 258 25.60 -3.90 -12.72
N PRO A 259 25.87 -3.61 -11.44
CA PRO A 259 26.12 -4.65 -10.47
C PRO A 259 24.88 -5.54 -10.27
N LEU A 260 25.09 -6.78 -9.83
CA LEU A 260 24.02 -7.78 -9.67
C LEU A 260 22.92 -7.36 -8.67
N TRP A 261 23.27 -6.53 -7.68
CA TRP A 261 22.35 -6.05 -6.65
C TRP A 261 21.51 -4.84 -7.07
N ALA A 262 21.80 -4.21 -8.21
CA ALA A 262 20.98 -3.14 -8.74
C ALA A 262 19.84 -3.71 -9.60
N ASP A 263 18.67 -3.08 -9.57
CA ASP A 263 17.46 -3.57 -10.25
C ASP A 263 17.43 -3.13 -11.71
N LEU A 264 17.77 -1.86 -11.95
CA LEU A 264 17.70 -1.24 -13.28
C LEU A 264 19.04 -0.63 -13.68
N LEU A 265 19.39 -0.72 -14.97
CA LEU A 265 20.52 -0.01 -15.56
C LEU A 265 20.00 1.14 -16.41
N VAL A 266 20.53 2.34 -16.20
CA VAL A 266 20.19 3.53 -16.98
C VAL A 266 21.46 4.13 -17.55
N ARG A 267 21.49 4.25 -18.89
CA ARG A 267 22.50 5.02 -19.61
C ARG A 267 22.15 6.49 -19.57
N SER A 268 23.07 7.31 -19.08
CA SER A 268 22.92 8.76 -18.97
C SER A 268 23.70 9.48 -20.07
N LYS A 269 23.43 10.78 -20.25
CA LYS A 269 24.17 11.67 -21.18
C LYS A 269 24.09 11.20 -22.64
N THR A 270 22.98 10.59 -23.02
CA THR A 270 22.76 10.12 -24.40
C THR A 270 22.76 11.25 -25.43
N ASP A 271 22.57 12.50 -25.01
CA ASP A 271 22.75 13.68 -25.87
C ASP A 271 24.18 13.86 -26.38
N GLN A 272 25.18 13.37 -25.64
CA GLN A 272 26.59 13.49 -26.01
C GLN A 272 27.11 12.27 -26.78
N ARG A 273 26.43 11.13 -26.63
CA ARG A 273 26.94 9.81 -27.04
C ARG A 273 26.07 9.12 -28.09
N GLY A 274 24.79 9.51 -28.21
CA GLY A 274 23.79 8.77 -28.97
C GLY A 274 23.35 7.50 -28.23
N GLY A 275 22.42 6.74 -28.82
CA GLY A 275 21.94 5.46 -28.28
C GLY A 275 20.72 5.54 -27.35
N ASP A 276 20.33 4.38 -26.84
CA ASP A 276 19.17 4.22 -25.94
C ASP A 276 19.54 4.62 -24.51
N GLY A 277 18.65 5.33 -23.82
CA GLY A 277 18.85 5.79 -22.46
C GLY A 277 18.26 7.16 -22.21
N VAL A 278 18.83 7.89 -21.26
CA VAL A 278 18.32 9.19 -20.81
C VAL A 278 19.33 10.31 -20.98
N SER A 279 18.80 11.48 -21.32
CA SER A 279 19.52 12.74 -21.26
C SER A 279 18.76 13.70 -20.37
N ALA A 280 19.32 13.97 -19.19
CA ALA A 280 18.77 14.95 -18.26
C ALA A 280 18.79 16.38 -18.82
N ILE A 281 19.66 16.66 -19.80
CA ILE A 281 19.79 17.99 -20.42
C ILE A 281 18.75 18.19 -21.52
N SER A 282 18.61 17.22 -22.42
CA SER A 282 17.66 17.33 -23.55
C SER A 282 16.25 16.85 -23.22
N GLY A 283 16.09 16.13 -22.11
CA GLY A 283 14.82 15.49 -21.71
C GLY A 283 14.55 14.16 -22.40
N LEU A 284 15.43 13.72 -23.31
CA LEU A 284 15.29 12.45 -24.03
C LEU A 284 15.24 11.27 -23.05
N GLY A 285 14.31 10.35 -23.26
CA GLY A 285 14.17 9.12 -22.46
C GLY A 285 13.58 9.29 -21.06
N LEU A 286 13.37 10.50 -20.54
CA LEU A 286 12.90 10.69 -19.15
C LEU A 286 11.49 10.08 -18.89
N ASN A 287 10.58 10.19 -19.85
CA ASN A 287 9.26 9.57 -19.74
C ASN A 287 9.29 8.05 -19.89
N GLU A 288 10.26 7.52 -20.62
CA GLU A 288 10.48 6.07 -20.72
C GLU A 288 11.05 5.53 -19.42
N PHE A 289 12.04 6.21 -18.85
CA PHE A 289 12.55 5.92 -17.51
C PHE A 289 11.44 5.90 -16.45
N ARG A 290 10.58 6.94 -16.43
CA ARG A 290 9.40 6.98 -15.54
C ARG A 290 8.51 5.75 -15.69
N ARG A 291 8.18 5.39 -16.94
CA ARG A 291 7.35 4.22 -17.24
C ARG A 291 8.01 2.92 -16.84
N GLU A 292 9.31 2.76 -17.06
CA GLU A 292 10.05 1.55 -16.70
C GLU A 292 10.13 1.38 -15.17
N VAL A 293 10.47 2.44 -14.44
CA VAL A 293 10.45 2.45 -12.97
C VAL A 293 9.05 2.12 -12.45
N ALA A 294 8.00 2.75 -13.00
CA ALA A 294 6.62 2.45 -12.62
C ALA A 294 6.23 1.00 -12.93
N GLN A 295 6.73 0.42 -14.03
CA GLN A 295 6.50 -0.99 -14.35
C GLN A 295 7.20 -1.92 -13.37
N ILE A 296 8.44 -1.63 -12.96
CA ILE A 296 9.13 -2.45 -11.95
C ILE A 296 8.46 -2.31 -10.59
N LEU A 297 8.13 -1.08 -10.17
CA LEU A 297 7.34 -0.81 -8.96
C LEU A 297 5.89 -1.30 -9.04
N ARG A 298 5.41 -1.74 -10.21
CA ARG A 298 4.17 -2.52 -10.40
C ARG A 298 4.40 -4.03 -10.54
N LYS A 299 5.60 -4.48 -10.91
CA LYS A 299 5.99 -5.87 -11.11
C LYS A 299 6.70 -6.53 -9.93
N GLU A 300 7.59 -5.91 -9.18
CA GLU A 300 8.12 -6.53 -7.94
C GLU A 300 6.98 -6.81 -6.96
N SER A 301 6.15 -5.81 -6.89
CA SER A 301 4.73 -5.86 -6.81
C SER A 301 4.06 -7.08 -7.53
N ALA A 302 3.71 -7.07 -8.82
CA ALA A 302 2.91 -8.13 -9.46
C ALA A 302 3.53 -9.55 -9.54
N PHE A 303 4.81 -9.72 -9.22
CA PHE A 303 5.54 -11.00 -9.24
C PHE A 303 4.94 -12.01 -8.26
N ASP A 304 4.20 -11.52 -7.25
CA ASP A 304 3.47 -12.33 -6.27
C ASP A 304 2.03 -12.70 -6.66
N LEU A 305 1.51 -12.24 -7.82
CA LEU A 305 0.11 -12.50 -8.20
C LEU A 305 -0.13 -13.71 -9.10
N GLY A 306 0.91 -14.36 -9.63
CA GLY A 306 0.70 -15.42 -10.63
C GLY A 306 -0.10 -14.96 -11.88
N LEU A 307 -0.29 -13.66 -12.09
CA LEU A 307 -1.06 -13.09 -13.21
C LEU A 307 -0.17 -12.88 -14.43
N SER A 308 0.64 -13.89 -14.78
CA SER A 308 1.40 -13.91 -16.03
C SER A 308 1.05 -15.10 -16.92
N ASP A 309 -0.20 -15.53 -16.93
CA ASP A 309 -0.71 -16.39 -18.01
C ASP A 309 -2.25 -16.32 -18.12
N GLU A 310 -2.77 -15.28 -18.78
CA GLU A 310 -3.96 -15.47 -19.62
C GLU A 310 -3.67 -14.95 -21.04
N LYS A 311 -3.23 -15.91 -21.84
CA LYS A 311 -3.12 -15.84 -23.30
C LYS A 311 -4.48 -15.57 -23.93
N HIS A 312 -4.50 -14.67 -24.91
CA HIS A 312 -5.33 -14.72 -26.11
C HIS A 312 -6.78 -15.22 -25.96
N ILE A 313 -7.73 -14.32 -25.71
CA ILE A 313 -9.12 -14.49 -26.15
C ILE A 313 -9.55 -13.23 -26.91
N PHE A 314 -9.06 -13.09 -28.13
CA PHE A 314 -9.79 -12.48 -29.26
C PHE A 314 -8.99 -12.83 -30.53
N ARG A 315 -9.15 -14.08 -30.96
CA ARG A 315 -8.93 -14.46 -32.36
C ARG A 315 -10.28 -14.89 -32.92
N GLU A 316 -10.68 -14.14 -33.94
CA GLU A 316 -11.68 -14.43 -34.97
C GLU A 316 -12.22 -15.86 -35.01
N LYS A 317 -13.55 -15.97 -35.09
CA LYS A 317 -14.17 -16.97 -35.94
C LYS A 317 -15.17 -16.28 -36.88
N LYS A 318 -14.84 -16.45 -38.16
CA LYS A 318 -15.69 -16.52 -39.37
C LYS A 318 -17.19 -16.52 -39.14
#